data_AF-A0A2M8EGP2-F1
#
_entry.id   AF-A0A2M8EGP2-F1
#
_cell.length_a   1.000
_cell.length_b   1.000
_cell.length_c   1.000
_cell.angle_alpha   90.00
_cell.angle_beta   90.00
_cell.angle_gamma   90.00
#
_symmetry.space_group_name_H-M   'P 1'
#
loop_
_entity.id
_entity.type
_entity.pdbx_description
1 polymer ?
#
loop_
_entity_poly.entity_id
_entity_poly.type
_entity_poly.pdbx_seq_one_letter_code
_entity_poly.pdbx_strand_id
1 'polypeptide(L)'
;MAQTLTEQLSREQQIAALEKDWATNPRWKGIKRGYSAADVVRLRGSFPIEYTLARRGAEKLWDLLHTEDYVNCLGALTGGQAMQQVKAGVKAIYLSGWQVAADNNTSMSMYPDQSLYAVSSVPTVVERINNTFRRADEIQHSKGIDAGDKGYIDNFAPIVADAEAGFGGV
;
A
#
# COMPACT_ATOMS: atom_id res chain seq x y z
N MET A 1 -19.72 14.60 -13.83
CA MET A 1 -19.72 13.94 -15.15
C MET A 1 -18.54 12.98 -15.15
N ALA A 2 -18.77 11.68 -15.38
CA ALA A 2 -17.68 10.72 -15.45
C ALA A 2 -16.84 11.05 -16.69
N GLN A 3 -15.55 11.37 -16.50
CA GLN A 3 -14.60 11.44 -17.61
C GLN A 3 -14.68 10.12 -18.35
N THR A 4 -14.91 10.18 -19.65
CA THR A 4 -14.95 8.96 -20.49
C THR A 4 -13.59 8.25 -20.40
N LEU A 5 -13.57 6.91 -20.51
CA LEU A 5 -12.32 6.11 -20.49
C LEU A 5 -11.26 6.57 -21.51
N THR A 6 -11.67 7.37 -22.49
CA THR A 6 -10.88 7.93 -23.59
C THR A 6 -10.47 9.39 -23.42
N GLU A 7 -11.04 10.14 -22.47
CA GLU A 7 -10.66 11.53 -22.23
C GLU A 7 -9.46 11.59 -21.31
N GLN A 8 -8.29 11.83 -21.90
CA GLN A 8 -7.06 12.07 -21.17
C GLN A 8 -6.60 13.50 -21.37
N LEU A 9 -6.09 14.08 -20.28
CA LEU A 9 -5.36 15.33 -20.33
C LEU A 9 -4.19 15.21 -21.32
N SER A 10 -3.92 16.29 -22.06
CA SER A 10 -2.70 16.38 -22.86
C SER A 10 -1.47 16.18 -21.99
N ARG A 11 -0.33 15.82 -22.59
CA ARG A 11 0.92 15.64 -21.84
C ARG A 11 1.28 16.89 -21.03
N GLU A 12 1.12 18.07 -21.60
CA GLU A 12 1.36 19.36 -20.94
C GLU A 12 0.40 19.58 -19.77
N GLN A 13 -0.88 19.24 -19.95
CA GLN A 13 -1.88 19.33 -18.89
C GLN A 13 -1.59 18.36 -17.74
N GLN A 14 -1.11 17.14 -18.03
CA GLN A 14 -0.69 16.18 -17.00
C GLN A 14 0.52 16.67 -16.21
N ILE A 15 1.49 17.29 -16.88
CA ILE A 15 2.68 17.88 -16.24
C ILE A 15 2.24 19.01 -15.31
N ALA A 16 1.46 19.97 -15.83
CA ALA A 16 0.98 21.11 -15.04
C ALA A 16 0.12 20.68 -13.84
N ALA A 17 -0.71 19.66 -14.00
CA ALA A 17 -1.50 19.10 -12.91
C ALA A 17 -0.61 18.49 -11.81
N LEU A 18 0.43 17.76 -12.18
CA LEU A 18 1.36 17.14 -11.23
C LEU A 18 2.23 18.17 -10.50
N GLU A 19 2.71 19.20 -11.22
CA GLU A 19 3.44 20.32 -10.61
C GLU A 19 2.58 21.07 -9.60
N LYS A 20 1.31 21.34 -9.96
CA LYS A 20 0.35 21.97 -9.06
C LYS A 20 0.11 21.13 -7.81
N ASP A 21 -0.09 19.81 -7.95
CA ASP A 21 -0.25 18.91 -6.80
C ASP A 21 0.98 18.96 -5.89
N TRP A 22 2.19 18.81 -6.45
CA TRP A 22 3.43 18.87 -5.66
C TRP A 22 3.63 20.21 -4.93
N ALA A 23 3.23 21.33 -5.54
CA ALA A 23 3.39 22.65 -4.97
C ALA A 23 2.37 22.98 -3.88
N THR A 24 1.16 22.42 -3.95
CA THR A 24 0.03 22.86 -3.12
C THR A 24 -0.45 21.82 -2.11
N ASN A 25 -0.20 20.53 -2.36
CA ASN A 25 -0.67 19.46 -1.49
C ASN A 25 0.23 19.34 -0.24
N PRO A 26 -0.33 19.50 0.99
CA PRO A 26 0.44 19.38 2.23
C PRO A 26 1.21 18.07 2.38
N ARG A 27 0.73 16.99 1.73
CA ARG A 27 1.38 15.66 1.68
C ARG A 27 2.84 15.72 1.23
N TRP A 28 3.18 16.71 0.40
CA TRP A 28 4.52 16.86 -0.19
C TRP A 28 5.34 17.98 0.45
N LYS A 29 4.86 18.62 1.50
CA LYS A 29 5.59 19.69 2.21
C LYS A 29 6.93 19.16 2.72
N GLY A 30 8.02 19.79 2.30
CA GLY A 30 9.39 19.40 2.68
C GLY A 30 9.99 18.24 1.87
N ILE A 31 9.26 17.64 0.93
CA ILE A 31 9.75 16.55 0.08
C ILE A 31 10.50 17.12 -1.13
N LYS A 32 11.77 16.75 -1.28
CA LYS A 32 12.60 17.11 -2.44
C LYS A 32 12.59 15.98 -3.48
N ARG A 33 12.57 16.34 -4.76
CA ARG A 33 12.65 15.40 -5.89
C ARG A 33 13.84 15.76 -6.77
N GLY A 34 14.67 14.77 -7.12
CA GLY A 34 15.80 14.93 -8.04
C GLY A 34 15.42 14.84 -9.52
N TYR A 35 14.12 14.90 -9.84
CA TYR A 35 13.54 14.75 -11.16
C TYR A 35 12.33 15.70 -11.32
N SER A 36 11.95 15.97 -12.56
CA SER A 36 10.84 16.87 -12.88
C SER A 36 9.49 16.15 -13.00
N ALA A 37 8.38 16.89 -12.98
CA ALA A 37 7.06 16.35 -13.33
C ALA A 37 7.03 15.84 -14.78
N ALA A 38 7.76 16.50 -15.69
CA ALA A 38 7.90 16.09 -17.08
C ALA A 38 8.59 14.72 -17.21
N ASP A 39 9.57 14.40 -16.37
CA ASP A 39 10.20 13.08 -16.32
C ASP A 39 9.22 11.99 -15.87
N VAL A 40 8.41 12.28 -14.86
CA VAL A 40 7.39 11.33 -14.38
C VAL A 40 6.37 11.04 -15.47
N VAL A 41 5.81 12.08 -16.11
CA VAL A 41 4.82 11.90 -17.18
C VAL A 41 5.42 11.19 -18.40
N ARG A 42 6.70 11.44 -18.72
CA ARG A 42 7.42 10.74 -19.80
C ARG A 42 7.45 9.22 -19.61
N LEU A 43 7.49 8.74 -18.37
CA LEU A 43 7.61 7.32 -18.03
C LEU A 43 6.28 6.66 -17.65
N ARG A 44 5.18 7.42 -17.57
CA ARG A 44 3.88 6.96 -17.05
C ARG A 44 3.10 6.06 -18.02
N GLY A 45 3.48 6.03 -19.30
CA GLY A 45 2.68 5.42 -20.37
C GLY A 45 1.49 6.29 -20.77
N SER A 46 0.75 5.86 -21.80
CA SER A 46 -0.41 6.61 -22.29
C SER A 46 -1.65 6.42 -21.42
N PHE A 47 -1.80 5.28 -20.73
CA PHE A 47 -3.00 4.98 -19.96
C PHE A 47 -2.72 4.87 -18.46
N PRO A 48 -3.39 5.67 -17.61
CA PRO A 48 -3.22 5.57 -16.16
C PRO A 48 -3.88 4.29 -15.62
N ILE A 49 -3.10 3.46 -14.95
CA ILE A 49 -3.60 2.29 -14.20
C ILE A 49 -3.85 2.74 -12.76
N GLU A 50 -5.06 2.47 -12.26
CA GLU A 50 -5.44 2.80 -10.89
C GLU A 50 -5.06 1.68 -9.91
N TYR A 51 -4.38 2.05 -8.82
CA TYR A 51 -3.91 1.15 -7.77
C TYR A 51 -4.66 1.42 -6.47
N THR A 52 -5.96 1.09 -6.46
CA THR A 52 -6.92 1.49 -5.41
C THR A 52 -6.45 1.19 -3.98
N LEU A 53 -5.99 -0.04 -3.70
CA LEU A 53 -5.58 -0.43 -2.35
C LEU A 53 -4.30 0.29 -1.92
N ALA A 54 -3.36 0.50 -2.83
CA ALA A 54 -2.14 1.26 -2.56
C ALA A 54 -2.46 2.74 -2.26
N ARG A 55 -3.35 3.37 -3.04
CA ARG A 55 -3.79 4.75 -2.81
C ARG A 55 -4.48 4.90 -1.45
N ARG A 56 -5.54 4.10 -1.22
CA ARG A 56 -6.32 4.16 0.03
C ARG A 56 -5.46 3.84 1.25
N GLY A 57 -4.58 2.85 1.15
CA GLY A 57 -3.65 2.50 2.24
C GLY A 57 -2.67 3.63 2.55
N ALA A 58 -2.08 4.25 1.52
CA ALA A 58 -1.14 5.35 1.70
C ALA A 58 -1.80 6.61 2.30
N GLU A 59 -3.02 6.94 1.86
CA GLU A 59 -3.82 8.05 2.42
C GLU A 59 -4.19 7.77 3.87
N LYS A 60 -4.74 6.58 4.16
CA LYS A 60 -5.10 6.18 5.54
C LYS A 60 -3.90 6.17 6.47
N LEU A 61 -2.75 5.66 6.03
CA LEU A 61 -1.53 5.68 6.84
C LEU A 61 -1.05 7.11 7.09
N TRP A 62 -1.08 7.97 6.09
CA TRP A 62 -0.73 9.38 6.24
C TRP A 62 -1.62 10.05 7.30
N ASP A 63 -2.94 9.84 7.24
CA ASP A 63 -3.88 10.39 8.21
C ASP A 63 -3.58 9.88 9.62
N LEU A 64 -3.44 8.56 9.79
CA LEU A 64 -3.11 7.95 11.08
C LEU A 64 -1.83 8.54 11.70
N LEU A 65 -0.79 8.76 10.90
CA LEU A 65 0.48 9.36 11.36
C LEU A 65 0.36 10.82 11.80
N HIS A 66 -0.70 11.52 11.40
CA HIS A 66 -0.93 12.93 11.76
C HIS A 66 -2.01 13.12 12.83
N THR A 67 -2.87 12.12 13.03
CA THR A 67 -3.99 12.22 13.98
C THR A 67 -3.80 11.39 15.24
N GLU A 68 -2.96 10.37 15.21
CA GLU A 68 -2.66 9.52 16.37
C GLU A 68 -1.34 9.92 17.03
N ASP A 69 -1.23 9.73 18.35
CA ASP A 69 0.04 9.96 19.07
C ASP A 69 1.16 9.04 18.55
N TYR A 70 0.81 7.81 18.19
CA TYR A 70 1.66 6.83 17.52
C TYR A 70 0.82 5.72 16.87
N VAL A 71 1.43 4.98 15.95
CA VAL A 71 0.83 3.79 15.32
C VAL A 71 1.74 2.59 15.54
N ASN A 72 1.38 1.70 16.47
CA ASN A 72 2.12 0.46 16.71
C ASN A 72 1.66 -0.65 15.75
N CYS A 73 2.61 -1.52 15.38
CA CYS A 73 2.38 -2.66 14.49
C CYS A 73 3.00 -3.94 15.08
N LEU A 74 2.58 -5.08 14.55
CA LEU A 74 3.23 -6.38 14.75
C LEU A 74 3.58 -6.98 13.39
N GLY A 75 4.68 -7.71 13.30
CA GLY A 75 5.06 -8.43 12.10
C GLY A 75 4.03 -9.51 11.73
N ALA A 76 3.50 -9.46 10.51
CA ALA A 76 2.61 -10.49 9.97
C ALA A 76 3.26 -11.17 8.75
N LEU A 77 3.47 -12.49 8.83
CA LEU A 77 3.97 -13.29 7.72
C LEU A 77 2.87 -14.02 6.95
N THR A 78 1.60 -13.92 7.38
CA THR A 78 0.44 -14.48 6.67
C THR A 78 -0.74 -13.53 6.68
N GLY A 79 -1.64 -13.69 5.71
CA GLY A 79 -2.91 -12.94 5.69
C GLY A 79 -3.79 -13.23 6.91
N GLY A 80 -3.78 -14.46 7.42
CA GLY A 80 -4.52 -14.83 8.63
C GLY A 80 -4.05 -14.08 9.87
N GLN A 81 -2.72 -13.97 10.07
CA GLN A 81 -2.15 -13.17 11.16
C GLN A 81 -2.56 -11.70 11.04
N ALA A 82 -2.39 -11.11 9.85
CA ALA A 82 -2.77 -9.72 9.60
C ALA A 82 -4.26 -9.47 9.89
N MET A 83 -5.14 -10.38 9.46
CA MET A 83 -6.57 -10.30 9.74
C MET A 83 -6.88 -10.33 11.24
N GLN A 84 -6.25 -11.21 12.00
CA GLN A 84 -6.49 -11.27 13.45
C GLN A 84 -5.95 -10.03 14.16
N GLN A 85 -4.83 -9.45 13.70
CA GLN A 85 -4.34 -8.17 14.23
C GLN A 85 -5.36 -7.04 14.03
N VAL A 86 -5.96 -6.93 12.83
CA VAL A 86 -7.02 -5.95 12.58
C VAL A 86 -8.24 -6.19 13.46
N LYS A 87 -8.67 -7.45 13.63
CA LYS A 87 -9.78 -7.80 14.55
C LYS A 87 -9.46 -7.46 16.01
N ALA A 88 -8.19 -7.51 16.40
CA ALA A 88 -7.73 -7.13 17.72
C ALA A 88 -7.57 -5.60 17.90
N GLY A 89 -7.84 -4.80 16.87
CA GLY A 89 -7.79 -3.34 16.92
C GLY A 89 -6.48 -2.72 16.46
N VAL A 90 -5.55 -3.50 15.89
CA VAL A 90 -4.32 -2.96 15.30
C VAL A 90 -4.67 -2.12 14.05
N LYS A 91 -4.12 -0.91 13.97
CA LYS A 91 -4.45 0.07 12.92
C LYS A 91 -3.61 -0.06 11.65
N ALA A 92 -2.45 -0.71 11.70
CA ALA A 92 -1.54 -0.91 10.56
C ALA A 92 -0.76 -2.22 10.69
N ILE A 93 -0.36 -2.81 9.56
CA ILE A 93 0.38 -4.07 9.50
C ILE A 93 1.83 -3.79 9.13
N TYR A 94 2.76 -4.41 9.85
CA TYR A 94 4.16 -4.48 9.41
C TYR A 94 4.43 -5.84 8.76
N LEU A 95 5.06 -5.83 7.58
CA LEU A 95 5.47 -7.03 6.88
C LEU A 95 7.01 -7.07 6.83
N SER A 96 7.58 -7.91 7.68
CA SER A 96 9.03 -8.04 7.88
C SER A 96 9.70 -8.87 6.79
N GLY A 97 10.82 -8.38 6.24
CA GLY A 97 11.66 -9.11 5.30
C GLY A 97 12.29 -10.34 5.94
N TRP A 98 12.77 -10.21 7.20
CA TRP A 98 13.25 -11.32 8.02
C TRP A 98 12.23 -12.48 8.13
N GLN A 99 10.95 -12.18 8.42
CA GLN A 99 9.93 -13.23 8.54
C GLN A 99 9.64 -13.91 7.19
N VAL A 100 9.68 -13.14 6.10
CA VAL A 100 9.53 -13.66 4.73
C VAL A 100 10.71 -14.56 4.36
N ALA A 101 11.95 -14.14 4.64
CA ALA A 101 13.15 -14.95 4.46
C ALA A 101 13.06 -16.27 5.22
N ALA A 102 12.64 -16.21 6.49
CA ALA A 102 12.58 -17.38 7.35
C ALA A 102 11.54 -18.41 6.89
N ASP A 103 10.31 -17.98 6.52
CA ASP A 103 9.19 -18.93 6.46
C ASP A 103 8.07 -18.61 5.45
N ASN A 104 8.18 -17.55 4.62
CA ASN A 104 7.15 -17.28 3.60
C ASN A 104 7.64 -16.56 2.34
N ASN A 105 8.78 -16.99 1.82
CA ASN A 105 9.28 -16.53 0.54
C ASN A 105 8.88 -17.45 -0.63
N THR A 106 8.95 -16.93 -1.85
CA THR A 106 8.55 -17.67 -3.06
C THR A 106 9.50 -18.79 -3.43
N SER A 107 10.70 -18.86 -2.83
CA SER A 107 11.65 -19.95 -3.04
C SER A 107 11.35 -21.18 -2.17
N MET A 108 10.31 -21.13 -1.32
CA MET A 108 9.87 -22.23 -0.45
C MET A 108 11.02 -22.83 0.38
N SER A 109 11.93 -21.97 0.82
CA SER A 109 13.15 -22.35 1.54
C SER A 109 13.33 -21.45 2.75
N MET A 110 13.87 -22.00 3.85
CA MET A 110 14.23 -21.19 5.02
C MET A 110 15.56 -20.49 4.78
N TYR A 111 15.59 -19.17 4.98
CA TYR A 111 16.80 -18.34 4.87
C TYR A 111 17.06 -17.51 6.14
N PRO A 112 18.32 -17.15 6.41
CA PRO A 112 18.65 -16.03 7.27
C PRO A 112 18.32 -14.69 6.58
N ASP A 113 18.36 -13.62 7.37
CA ASP A 113 18.08 -12.25 6.92
C ASP A 113 19.30 -11.62 6.22
N GLN A 114 19.48 -12.00 4.96
CA GLN A 114 20.57 -11.55 4.09
C GLN A 114 20.09 -11.31 2.65
N SER A 115 18.81 -10.95 2.48
CA SER A 115 18.16 -10.70 1.17
C SER A 115 18.37 -11.81 0.12
N LEU A 116 18.41 -13.07 0.55
CA LEU A 116 18.70 -14.24 -0.32
C LEU A 116 17.50 -14.73 -1.14
N TYR A 117 16.28 -14.36 -0.73
CA TYR A 117 15.06 -14.79 -1.38
C TYR A 117 14.76 -13.98 -2.65
N ALA A 118 13.87 -14.48 -3.52
CA ALA A 118 13.51 -13.75 -4.73
C ALA A 118 12.78 -12.42 -4.41
N VAL A 119 13.16 -11.32 -5.06
CA VAL A 119 12.63 -9.95 -4.83
C VAL A 119 11.10 -9.85 -4.81
N SER A 120 10.40 -10.71 -5.53
CA SER A 120 8.94 -10.76 -5.56
C SER A 120 8.29 -11.29 -4.27
N SER A 121 9.06 -11.86 -3.34
CA SER A 121 8.53 -12.54 -2.15
C SER A 121 7.70 -11.63 -1.24
N VAL A 122 8.26 -10.49 -0.83
CA VAL A 122 7.53 -9.53 0.01
C VAL A 122 6.28 -8.99 -0.72
N PRO A 123 6.35 -8.54 -2.00
CA PRO A 123 5.18 -8.18 -2.78
C PRO A 123 4.09 -9.26 -2.82
N THR A 124 4.46 -10.54 -3.00
CA THR A 124 3.50 -11.66 -2.98
C THR A 124 2.81 -11.79 -1.62
N VAL A 125 3.50 -11.54 -0.50
CA VAL A 125 2.88 -11.56 0.83
C VAL A 125 2.00 -10.33 1.06
N VAL A 126 2.37 -9.14 0.56
CA VAL A 126 1.49 -7.95 0.55
C VAL A 126 0.18 -8.25 -0.18
N GLU A 127 0.25 -8.87 -1.35
CA GLU A 127 -0.93 -9.28 -2.11
C GLU A 127 -1.78 -10.30 -1.33
N ARG A 128 -1.14 -11.30 -0.70
CA ARG A 128 -1.83 -12.29 0.13
C ARG A 128 -2.58 -11.67 1.31
N ILE A 129 -1.98 -10.69 1.99
CA ILE A 129 -2.63 -9.96 3.09
C ILE A 129 -3.83 -9.16 2.56
N ASN A 130 -3.65 -8.38 1.50
CA ASN A 130 -4.74 -7.61 0.89
C ASN A 130 -5.90 -8.48 0.39
N ASN A 131 -5.60 -9.64 -0.22
CA ASN A 131 -6.62 -10.60 -0.62
C ASN A 131 -7.41 -11.16 0.58
N THR A 132 -6.75 -11.33 1.73
CA THR A 132 -7.40 -11.76 2.97
C THR A 132 -8.30 -10.65 3.54
N PHE A 133 -7.82 -9.40 3.57
CA PHE A 133 -8.63 -8.24 3.95
C PHE A 133 -9.85 -8.08 3.06
N ARG A 134 -9.67 -8.20 1.73
CA ARG A 134 -10.77 -8.15 0.78
C ARG A 134 -11.82 -9.24 1.07
N ARG A 135 -11.40 -10.47 1.34
CA ARG A 135 -12.34 -11.55 1.68
C ARG A 135 -13.09 -11.26 2.99
N ALA A 136 -12.42 -10.74 4.00
CA ALA A 136 -13.06 -10.39 5.27
C ALA A 136 -14.08 -9.26 5.10
N ASP A 137 -13.74 -8.26 4.28
CA ASP A 137 -14.63 -7.17 3.90
C ASP A 137 -15.86 -7.66 3.12
N GLU A 138 -15.68 -8.51 2.10
CA GLU A 138 -16.77 -9.14 1.35
C GLU A 138 -17.74 -9.93 2.27
N ILE A 139 -17.19 -10.66 3.26
CA ILE A 139 -17.99 -11.39 4.26
C ILE A 139 -18.76 -10.43 5.16
N GLN A 140 -18.15 -9.31 5.57
CA GLN A 140 -18.81 -8.30 6.39
C GLN A 140 -19.92 -7.60 5.62
N HIS A 141 -19.63 -7.15 4.40
CA HIS A 141 -20.56 -6.45 3.53
C HIS A 141 -21.74 -7.36 3.13
N SER A 142 -21.50 -8.64 2.83
CA SER A 142 -22.59 -9.59 2.52
C SER A 142 -23.55 -9.86 3.68
N LYS A 143 -23.16 -9.52 4.92
CA LYS A 143 -24.03 -9.58 6.11
C LYS A 143 -24.78 -8.27 6.36
N GLY A 144 -24.60 -7.26 5.51
CA GLY A 144 -25.21 -5.93 5.69
C GLY A 144 -24.65 -5.19 6.91
N ILE A 145 -23.37 -5.38 7.23
CA ILE A 145 -22.69 -4.65 8.30
C ILE A 145 -21.87 -3.54 7.64
N ASP A 146 -22.35 -2.31 7.75
CA ASP A 146 -21.75 -1.14 7.12
C ASP A 146 -21.05 -0.23 8.14
N ALA A 147 -20.33 0.78 7.65
CA ALA A 147 -19.61 1.72 8.49
C ALA A 147 -20.58 2.45 9.45
N GLY A 148 -20.34 2.32 10.75
CA GLY A 148 -21.21 2.86 11.81
C GLY A 148 -22.01 1.80 12.56
N ASP A 149 -22.14 0.60 12.00
CA ASP A 149 -22.86 -0.50 12.65
C ASP A 149 -22.05 -1.15 13.78
N LYS A 150 -22.77 -1.70 14.76
CA LYS A 150 -22.15 -2.49 15.83
C LYS A 150 -21.47 -3.73 15.24
N GLY A 151 -20.16 -3.83 15.42
CA GLY A 151 -19.37 -4.96 14.92
C GLY A 151 -18.74 -4.71 13.55
N TYR A 152 -18.89 -3.50 12.98
CA TYR A 152 -18.12 -3.09 11.81
C TYR A 152 -16.62 -3.05 12.10
N ILE A 153 -15.84 -3.61 11.18
CA ILE A 153 -14.37 -3.55 11.17
C ILE A 153 -13.94 -2.95 9.83
N ASP A 154 -13.08 -1.94 9.86
CA ASP A 154 -12.38 -1.49 8.66
C ASP A 154 -11.22 -2.46 8.36
N ASN A 155 -11.51 -3.48 7.55
CA ASN A 155 -10.60 -4.58 7.28
C ASN A 155 -9.32 -4.16 6.54
N PHE A 156 -9.36 -3.06 5.77
CA PHE A 156 -8.23 -2.60 4.96
C PHE A 156 -7.30 -1.72 5.79
N ALA A 157 -6.54 -2.34 6.69
CA ALA A 157 -5.44 -1.68 7.37
C ALA A 157 -4.27 -1.42 6.39
N PRO A 158 -3.58 -0.27 6.45
CA PRO A 158 -2.37 -0.03 5.67
C PRO A 158 -1.27 -1.03 6.02
N ILE A 159 -0.49 -1.40 5.01
CA ILE A 159 0.64 -2.34 5.14
C ILE A 159 1.93 -1.57 4.89
N VAL A 160 2.84 -1.61 5.86
CA VAL A 160 4.22 -1.13 5.74
C VAL A 160 5.10 -2.35 5.51
N ALA A 161 5.69 -2.45 4.32
CA ALA A 161 6.44 -3.62 3.90
C ALA A 161 7.93 -3.35 3.80
N ASP A 162 8.72 -4.34 4.20
CA ASP A 162 10.17 -4.34 4.07
C ASP A 162 10.60 -4.46 2.59
N ALA A 163 11.40 -3.50 2.13
CA ALA A 163 11.93 -3.50 0.77
C ALA A 163 13.41 -3.91 0.72
N GLU A 164 13.97 -4.36 1.84
CA GLU A 164 15.40 -4.66 1.99
C GLU A 164 16.25 -3.45 1.55
N ALA A 165 17.35 -3.69 0.85
CA ALA A 165 18.13 -2.67 0.14
C ALA A 165 17.76 -2.55 -1.36
N GLY A 166 16.57 -3.03 -1.77
CA GLY A 166 16.11 -2.94 -3.17
C GLY A 166 16.65 -4.04 -4.11
N PHE A 167 17.30 -5.08 -3.59
CA PHE A 167 17.76 -6.25 -4.35
C PHE A 167 18.70 -5.94 -5.53
N GLY A 168 19.46 -4.84 -5.49
CA GLY A 168 20.44 -4.51 -6.53
C GLY A 168 20.60 -3.02 -6.79
N GLY A 169 20.40 -2.62 -8.05
CA GLY A 169 20.60 -1.24 -8.52
C GLY A 169 19.39 -0.31 -8.35
N VAL A 170 19.45 0.85 -9.02
CA VAL A 170 18.46 1.94 -9.00
C VAL A 170 17.35 1.81 -10.02
#